data_AF-A0A6H9SE06-F1
#
_entry.id   AF-A0A6H9SE06-F1
#
_cell.length_a   1.000
_cell.length_b   1.000
_cell.length_c   1.000
_cell.angle_alpha   90.00
_cell.angle_beta   90.00
_cell.angle_gamma   90.00
#
_symmetry.space_group_name_H-M   'P 1'
#
loop_
_entity.id
_entity.type
_entity.pdbx_description
1 polymer ?
#
loop_
_entity_poly.entity_id
_entity_poly.type
_entity_poly.pdbx_seq_one_letter_code
_entity_poly.pdbx_strand_id
1 'polypeptide(L)'
;TLRSFLRSSRMPIVFVPVYIGYERVLEGRTYLGELRGASKKKESIFDIFKVIGALKQRFGQVAVNFGEPIKLAEFLDGEQPDWRQQELGPQFKPAWLNATTNRLGERVARHLNEAAAINPVNLVALALLSTSRLALDDRAMARVLDLYLALLRKVPYSPHTTLPEGDGRALIEHVKGMDLLSEQSDALGKILY
;
A
#
# COMPACT_ATOMS: atom_id res chain seq x y z
N THR A 1 0.07 1.06 24.24
CA THR A 1 0.59 -0.33 24.18
C THR A 1 1.95 -0.48 24.85
N LEU A 2 3.01 0.24 24.43
CA LEU A 2 4.35 0.10 25.00
C LEU A 2 4.43 0.33 26.52
N ARG A 3 3.87 1.44 27.02
CA ARG A 3 3.78 1.72 28.47
C ARG A 3 3.05 0.63 29.26
N SER A 4 2.07 -0.04 28.65
CA SER A 4 1.36 -1.15 29.30
C SER A 4 2.23 -2.40 29.38
N PHE A 5 2.97 -2.69 28.31
CA PHE A 5 3.90 -3.82 28.24
C PHE A 5 5.05 -3.68 29.24
N LEU A 6 5.54 -2.45 29.42
CA LEU A 6 6.56 -2.13 30.43
C LEU A 6 6.11 -2.37 31.87
N ARG A 7 4.80 -2.22 32.16
CA ARG A 7 4.24 -2.47 33.50
C ARG A 7 4.01 -3.96 33.78
N SER A 8 3.73 -4.74 32.73
CA SER A 8 3.48 -6.17 32.81
C SER A 8 3.90 -6.81 31.50
N SER A 9 5.13 -7.30 31.47
CA SER A 9 5.73 -7.97 30.30
C SER A 9 5.36 -9.46 30.23
N ARG A 10 4.40 -9.92 31.05
CA ARG A 10 4.03 -11.34 31.16
C ARG A 10 3.41 -11.91 29.88
N MET A 11 2.76 -11.07 29.07
CA MET A 11 2.27 -11.48 27.75
C MET A 11 3.19 -10.95 26.66
N PRO A 12 3.83 -11.81 25.84
CA PRO A 12 4.63 -11.36 24.72
C PRO A 12 3.76 -10.59 23.72
N ILE A 13 4.27 -9.44 23.27
CA ILE A 13 3.62 -8.62 22.22
C ILE A 13 4.46 -8.70 20.96
N VAL A 14 3.79 -8.95 19.84
CA VAL A 14 4.38 -8.93 18.50
C VAL A 14 3.56 -8.01 17.62
N PHE A 15 4.23 -7.10 16.92
CA PHE A 15 3.62 -6.31 15.85
C PHE A 15 3.81 -7.06 14.54
N VAL A 16 2.71 -7.35 13.84
CA VAL A 16 2.74 -8.00 12.52
C VAL A 16 2.33 -6.96 11.47
N PRO A 17 3.25 -6.48 10.65
CA PRO A 17 2.95 -5.57 9.55
C PRO A 17 2.17 -6.32 8.46
N VAL A 18 1.01 -5.81 8.07
CA VAL A 18 0.16 -6.41 7.04
C VAL A 18 -0.18 -5.35 6.01
N TYR A 19 0.26 -5.56 4.77
CA TYR A 19 -0.13 -4.75 3.63
C TYR A 19 -1.34 -5.39 2.95
N ILE A 20 -2.36 -4.59 2.67
CA ILE A 20 -3.54 -5.00 1.90
C ILE A 20 -3.69 -4.02 0.73
N GLY A 21 -3.51 -4.52 -0.49
CA GLY A 21 -3.60 -3.73 -1.72
C GLY A 21 -4.79 -4.17 -2.55
N TYR A 22 -5.55 -3.19 -3.04
CA TYR A 22 -6.65 -3.39 -3.98
C TYR A 22 -6.29 -2.71 -5.29
N GLU A 23 -6.47 -3.40 -6.43
CA GLU A 23 -6.31 -2.75 -7.73
C GLU A 23 -7.46 -1.79 -8.03
N ARG A 24 -8.66 -2.05 -7.49
CA ARG A 24 -9.82 -1.18 -7.62
C ARG A 24 -10.56 -1.04 -6.29
N VAL A 25 -10.62 0.18 -5.78
CA VAL A 25 -11.42 0.51 -4.59
C VAL A 25 -12.88 0.71 -4.99
N LEU A 26 -13.77 -0.14 -4.47
CA LEU A 26 -15.22 -0.12 -4.72
C LEU A 26 -15.85 1.28 -4.50
N GLU A 27 -15.32 2.05 -3.56
CA GLU A 27 -15.86 3.35 -3.12
C GLU A 27 -15.15 4.57 -3.75
N GLY A 28 -14.18 4.37 -4.65
CA GLY A 28 -13.25 5.45 -5.07
C GLY A 28 -13.91 6.71 -5.62
N ARG A 29 -15.05 6.60 -6.32
CA ARG A 29 -15.78 7.77 -6.86
C ARG A 29 -16.55 8.54 -5.78
N THR A 30 -17.10 7.85 -4.79
CA THR A 30 -17.83 8.46 -3.68
C THR A 30 -16.84 9.10 -2.71
N TYR A 31 -15.73 8.42 -2.41
CA TYR A 31 -14.65 8.92 -1.56
C TYR A 31 -13.97 10.19 -2.11
N LEU A 32 -13.64 10.22 -3.40
CA LEU A 32 -13.10 11.44 -4.04
C LEU A 32 -14.11 12.58 -4.09
N GLY A 33 -15.41 12.28 -4.20
CA GLY A 33 -16.48 13.28 -4.11
C GLY A 33 -16.61 13.86 -2.71
N GLU A 34 -16.57 13.01 -1.68
CA GLU A 34 -16.64 13.40 -0.27
C GLU A 34 -15.41 14.20 0.17
N LEU A 35 -14.20 13.79 -0.24
CA LEU A 35 -12.96 14.56 0.03
C LEU A 35 -12.96 15.94 -0.66
N ARG A 36 -13.68 16.09 -1.77
CA ARG A 36 -13.89 17.36 -2.47
C ARG A 36 -15.04 18.20 -1.88
N GLY A 37 -15.61 17.78 -0.75
CA GLY A 37 -16.63 18.53 -0.02
C GLY A 37 -18.08 18.22 -0.41
N ALA A 38 -18.34 17.16 -1.19
CA ALA A 38 -19.70 16.72 -1.44
C ALA A 38 -20.34 16.21 -0.14
N SER A 39 -21.62 16.54 0.09
CA SER A 39 -22.36 16.12 1.27
C SER A 39 -22.53 14.60 1.30
N LYS A 40 -22.31 14.00 2.49
CA LYS A 40 -22.52 12.57 2.76
C LYS A 40 -23.94 12.18 2.34
N LYS A 41 -24.08 11.36 1.29
CA LYS A 41 -25.39 10.87 0.85
C LYS A 41 -25.85 9.75 1.77
N LYS A 42 -27.09 9.79 2.23
CA LYS A 42 -27.73 8.65 2.91
C LYS A 42 -27.86 7.52 1.91
N GLU A 43 -27.19 6.40 2.16
CA GLU A 43 -27.26 5.21 1.32
C GLU A 43 -28.71 4.74 1.21
N SER A 44 -29.18 4.52 -0.01
CA SER A 44 -30.53 4.02 -0.31
C SER A 44 -30.46 2.54 -0.67
N ILE A 45 -31.52 1.78 -0.40
CA ILE A 45 -31.66 0.37 -0.79
C ILE A 45 -31.52 0.19 -2.32
N PHE A 46 -31.77 1.24 -3.12
CA PHE A 46 -31.50 1.26 -4.55
C PHE A 46 -30.00 1.24 -4.90
N ASP A 47 -29.12 1.71 -4.01
CA ASP A 47 -27.67 1.63 -4.19
C ASP A 47 -27.17 0.18 -4.07
N ILE A 48 -27.84 -0.67 -3.28
CA ILE A 48 -27.53 -2.11 -3.18
C ILE A 48 -27.73 -2.82 -4.53
N PHE A 49 -28.77 -2.48 -5.29
CA PHE A 49 -28.98 -3.04 -6.62
C PHE A 49 -27.94 -2.56 -7.65
N LYS A 50 -27.43 -1.33 -7.51
CA LYS A 50 -26.28 -0.86 -8.29
C LYS A 50 -24.98 -1.56 -7.90
N VAL A 51 -24.80 -1.91 -6.63
CA VAL A 51 -23.64 -2.69 -6.14
C VAL A 51 -23.60 -4.07 -6.80
N ILE A 52 -24.74 -4.72 -7.07
CA ILE A 52 -24.79 -5.99 -7.82
C ILE A 52 -24.35 -5.84 -9.28
N GLY A 53 -24.72 -4.72 -9.93
CA GLY A 53 -24.23 -4.40 -11.28
C GLY A 53 -22.74 -4.05 -11.30
N ALA A 54 -22.27 -3.35 -10.26
CA ALA A 54 -20.85 -3.07 -10.06
C ALA A 54 -20.08 -4.37 -9.84
N LEU A 55 -20.61 -5.34 -9.09
CA LEU A 55 -20.02 -6.68 -8.86
C LEU A 55 -19.75 -7.48 -10.14
N LYS A 56 -20.32 -7.08 -11.30
CA LYS A 56 -20.01 -7.64 -12.62
C LYS A 56 -18.78 -7.02 -13.30
N GLN A 57 -18.23 -5.92 -12.77
CA GLN A 57 -17.03 -5.28 -13.32
C GLN A 57 -15.77 -6.03 -12.87
N ARG A 58 -14.68 -5.93 -13.66
CA ARG A 58 -13.39 -6.50 -13.26
C ARG A 58 -12.81 -5.66 -12.11
N PHE A 59 -12.84 -6.22 -10.89
CA PHE A 59 -12.27 -5.58 -9.69
C PHE A 59 -10.76 -5.75 -9.57
N GLY A 60 -10.16 -6.51 -10.47
CA GLY A 60 -8.76 -6.86 -10.40
C GLY A 60 -8.48 -7.82 -9.25
N GLN A 61 -7.28 -7.71 -8.69
CA GLN A 61 -6.77 -8.58 -7.63
C GLN A 61 -6.70 -7.85 -6.28
N VAL A 62 -6.77 -8.65 -5.22
CA VAL A 62 -6.47 -8.21 -3.84
C VAL A 62 -5.20 -8.92 -3.41
N ALA A 63 -4.21 -8.15 -2.98
CA ALA A 63 -2.96 -8.67 -2.47
C ALA A 63 -2.90 -8.49 -0.95
N VAL A 64 -2.46 -9.53 -0.25
CA VAL A 64 -2.16 -9.48 1.18
C VAL A 64 -0.73 -9.95 1.37
N ASN A 65 0.11 -9.07 1.89
CA ASN A 65 1.51 -9.36 2.16
C ASN A 65 1.80 -9.13 3.65
N PHE A 66 2.66 -9.99 4.20
CA PHE A 66 3.09 -9.91 5.58
C PHE A 66 4.56 -9.46 5.62
N GLY A 67 4.82 -8.39 6.39
CA GLY A 67 6.18 -7.95 6.67
C GLY A 67 6.80 -8.74 7.82
N GLU A 68 8.10 -8.53 8.05
CA GLU A 68 8.80 -9.16 9.16
C GLU A 68 8.14 -8.78 10.52
N PRO A 69 7.73 -9.75 11.36
CA PRO A 69 7.15 -9.45 12.65
C PRO A 69 8.16 -8.81 13.61
N ILE A 70 7.72 -7.83 14.40
CA ILE A 70 8.55 -7.16 15.41
C ILE A 70 8.12 -7.66 16.79
N LYS A 71 8.96 -8.48 17.43
CA LYS A 71 8.75 -8.89 18.81
C LYS A 71 9.16 -7.75 19.74
N LEU A 72 8.21 -7.24 20.51
CA LEU A 72 8.41 -6.01 21.28
C LEU A 72 9.50 -6.15 22.35
N ALA A 73 9.62 -7.33 22.96
CA ALA A 73 10.67 -7.62 23.92
C ALA A 73 12.07 -7.55 23.27
N GLU A 74 12.27 -8.23 22.14
CA GLU A 74 13.55 -8.24 21.40
C GLU A 74 13.91 -6.85 20.88
N PHE A 75 12.92 -6.09 20.41
CA PHE A 75 13.12 -4.69 20.03
C PHE A 75 13.59 -3.84 21.22
N LEU A 76 12.94 -3.97 22.38
CA LEU A 76 13.36 -3.24 23.59
C LEU A 76 14.73 -3.69 24.10
N ASP A 77 15.12 -4.95 23.89
CA ASP A 77 16.44 -5.47 24.28
C ASP A 77 17.57 -4.80 23.52
N GLY A 78 17.36 -4.54 22.23
CA GLY A 78 18.31 -3.77 21.41
C GLY A 78 18.30 -2.27 21.73
N GLU A 79 17.14 -1.71 22.04
CA GLU A 79 16.97 -0.27 22.23
C GLU A 79 17.34 0.22 23.64
N GLN A 80 17.07 -0.59 24.66
CA GLN A 80 17.21 -0.24 26.08
C GLN A 80 17.55 -1.51 26.90
N PRO A 81 18.78 -2.05 26.86
CA PRO A 81 19.12 -3.38 27.40
C PRO A 81 18.65 -3.66 28.84
N ASP A 82 18.66 -2.65 29.71
CA ASP A 82 18.30 -2.77 31.13
C ASP A 82 16.81 -2.51 31.42
N TRP A 83 15.96 -2.37 30.40
CA TRP A 83 14.56 -1.98 30.57
C TRP A 83 13.75 -2.92 31.50
N ARG A 84 14.14 -4.20 31.59
CA ARG A 84 13.51 -5.19 32.48
C ARG A 84 13.89 -5.05 33.95
N GLN A 85 15.03 -4.43 34.23
CA GLN A 85 15.55 -4.21 35.59
C GLN A 85 15.06 -2.87 36.17
N GLN A 86 14.52 -1.99 35.31
CA GLN A 86 13.95 -0.73 35.74
C GLN A 86 12.65 -0.98 36.50
N GLU A 87 12.53 -0.41 37.71
CA GLU A 87 11.27 -0.42 38.46
C GLU A 87 10.28 0.55 37.80
N LEU A 88 9.54 0.06 36.82
CA LEU A 88 8.56 0.83 36.07
C LEU A 88 7.23 0.90 36.85
N GLY A 89 7.25 1.63 37.97
CA GLY A 89 6.07 1.87 38.81
C GLY A 89 4.92 2.56 38.05
N PRO A 90 3.70 2.62 38.62
CA PRO A 90 2.49 3.11 37.93
C PRO A 90 2.64 4.51 37.32
N GLN A 91 3.40 5.39 37.98
CA GLN A 91 3.63 6.78 37.56
C GLN A 91 4.98 7.00 36.87
N PHE A 92 5.87 6.00 36.84
CA PHE A 92 7.20 6.16 36.26
C PHE A 92 7.12 6.19 34.73
N LYS A 93 7.61 7.29 34.15
CA LYS A 93 7.75 7.46 32.70
C LYS A 93 9.23 7.63 32.40
N PRO A 94 9.90 6.60 31.87
CA PRO A 94 11.30 6.73 31.51
C PRO A 94 11.49 7.83 30.45
N ALA A 95 12.57 8.61 30.56
CA ALA A 95 12.88 9.68 29.62
C ALA A 95 13.01 9.15 28.17
N TRP A 96 13.52 7.92 28.02
CA TRP A 96 13.71 7.26 26.74
C TRP A 96 12.39 6.79 26.08
N LEU A 97 11.29 6.67 26.84
CA LEU A 97 10.06 6.02 26.38
C LEU A 97 9.51 6.63 25.09
N ASN A 98 9.46 7.96 25.01
CA ASN A 98 8.94 8.66 23.84
C ASN A 98 9.80 8.38 22.60
N ALA A 99 11.13 8.47 22.74
CA ALA A 99 12.06 8.27 21.63
C ALA A 99 12.02 6.81 21.13
N THR A 100 11.99 5.83 22.04
CA THR A 100 11.86 4.41 21.69
C THR A 100 10.50 4.10 21.05
N THR A 101 9.42 4.76 21.49
CA THR A 101 8.11 4.63 20.85
C THR A 101 8.14 5.13 19.41
N ASN A 102 8.79 6.27 19.15
CA ASN A 102 8.92 6.80 17.80
C ASN A 102 9.73 5.85 16.90
N ARG A 103 10.86 5.34 17.38
CA ARG A 103 11.67 4.35 16.63
C ARG A 103 10.92 3.05 16.36
N LEU A 104 10.10 2.59 17.30
CA LEU A 104 9.21 1.45 17.08
C LEU A 104 8.21 1.75 15.95
N GLY A 105 7.60 2.94 15.97
CA GLY A 105 6.69 3.40 14.92
C GLY A 105 7.36 3.43 13.54
N GLU A 106 8.57 3.97 13.45
CA GLU A 106 9.38 3.99 12.22
C GLU A 106 9.70 2.57 11.74
N ARG A 107 10.06 1.65 12.64
CA ARG A 107 10.33 0.24 12.30
C ARG A 107 9.08 -0.46 11.77
N VAL A 108 7.93 -0.26 12.41
CA VAL A 108 6.64 -0.79 11.93
C VAL A 108 6.30 -0.23 10.55
N ALA A 109 6.43 1.08 10.35
CA ALA A 109 6.17 1.72 9.06
C ALA A 109 7.11 1.21 7.96
N ARG A 110 8.39 1.00 8.28
CA ARG A 110 9.37 0.41 7.36
C ARG A 110 8.96 -1.00 6.96
N HIS A 111 8.64 -1.87 7.91
CA HIS A 111 8.25 -3.25 7.61
C HIS A 111 6.92 -3.33 6.84
N LEU A 112 6.02 -2.37 7.04
CA LEU A 112 4.81 -2.24 6.23
C LEU A 112 5.15 -1.93 4.77
N ASN A 113 6.08 -1.00 4.53
CA ASN A 113 6.55 -0.67 3.19
C ASN A 113 7.31 -1.84 2.54
N GLU A 114 8.12 -2.56 3.33
CA GLU A 114 8.83 -3.76 2.88
C GLU A 114 7.89 -4.87 2.42
N ALA A 115 6.65 -4.88 2.93
CA ALA A 115 5.58 -5.79 2.55
C ALA A 115 4.70 -5.26 1.41
N ALA A 116 5.01 -4.13 0.78
CA ALA A 116 4.14 -3.57 -0.25
C ALA A 116 3.96 -4.55 -1.44
N ALA A 117 2.73 -4.71 -1.91
CA ALA A 117 2.45 -5.41 -3.15
C ALA A 117 2.32 -4.40 -4.29
N ILE A 118 3.25 -4.48 -5.24
CA ILE A 118 3.24 -3.67 -6.45
C ILE A 118 2.31 -4.35 -7.43
N ASN A 119 1.39 -3.57 -8.03
CA ASN A 119 0.40 -4.07 -8.97
C ASN A 119 0.46 -3.27 -10.29
N PRO A 120 -0.19 -3.76 -11.36
CA PRO A 120 -0.17 -3.11 -12.67
C PRO A 120 -0.75 -1.70 -12.65
N VAL A 121 -1.83 -1.48 -11.88
CA VAL A 121 -2.51 -0.17 -11.76
C VAL A 121 -1.56 0.88 -11.18
N ASN A 122 -0.82 0.54 -10.13
CA ASN A 122 0.15 1.43 -9.48
C ASN A 122 1.26 1.83 -10.46
N LEU A 123 1.77 0.89 -11.25
CA LEU A 123 2.85 1.16 -12.21
C LEU A 123 2.38 2.00 -13.39
N VAL A 124 1.19 1.74 -13.93
CA VAL A 124 0.58 2.57 -14.99
C VAL A 124 0.31 3.98 -14.47
N ALA A 125 -0.28 4.10 -13.28
CA ALA A 125 -0.53 5.40 -12.66
C ALA A 125 0.78 6.18 -12.42
N LEU A 126 1.83 5.51 -11.93
CA LEU A 126 3.15 6.12 -11.75
C LEU A 126 3.72 6.62 -13.08
N ALA A 127 3.64 5.81 -14.14
CA ALA A 127 4.12 6.20 -15.46
C ALA A 127 3.36 7.42 -16.01
N LEU A 128 2.03 7.46 -15.89
CA LEU A 128 1.22 8.62 -16.31
C LEU A 128 1.52 9.87 -15.47
N LEU A 129 1.55 9.74 -14.14
CA LEU A 129 1.84 10.85 -13.21
C LEU A 129 3.26 11.41 -13.38
N SER A 130 4.16 10.64 -13.98
CA SER A 130 5.51 11.10 -14.32
C SER A 130 5.57 12.02 -15.56
N THR A 131 4.46 12.18 -16.29
CA THR A 131 4.38 13.06 -17.46
C THR A 131 3.55 14.31 -17.20
N SER A 132 3.87 15.40 -17.92
CA SER A 132 3.19 16.68 -17.76
C SER A 132 1.72 16.67 -18.21
N ARG A 133 1.35 15.75 -19.10
CA ARG A 133 0.00 15.65 -19.67
C ARG A 133 -0.80 14.47 -19.14
N LEU A 134 -0.25 13.69 -18.20
CA LEU A 134 -0.86 12.45 -17.73
C LEU A 134 -1.22 11.50 -18.88
N ALA A 135 -0.38 11.50 -19.92
CA ALA A 135 -0.60 10.75 -21.13
C ALA A 135 0.74 10.29 -21.72
N LEU A 136 0.75 9.13 -22.37
CA LEU A 136 1.92 8.55 -23.02
C LEU A 136 1.53 7.83 -24.31
N ASP A 137 2.41 7.87 -25.31
CA ASP A 137 2.33 6.94 -26.44
C ASP A 137 2.39 5.48 -25.95
N ASP A 138 1.61 4.61 -26.57
CA ASP A 138 1.47 3.19 -26.22
C ASP A 138 2.81 2.45 -26.15
N ARG A 139 3.71 2.67 -27.12
CA ARG A 139 5.03 2.03 -27.13
C ARG A 139 5.93 2.64 -26.07
N ALA A 140 5.82 3.94 -25.83
CA ALA A 140 6.57 4.62 -24.78
C ALA A 140 6.15 4.12 -23.38
N MET A 141 4.85 3.98 -23.14
CA MET A 141 4.29 3.41 -21.91
C MET A 141 4.84 2.00 -21.66
N ALA A 142 4.76 1.11 -22.64
CA ALA A 142 5.25 -0.26 -22.51
C ALA A 142 6.75 -0.29 -22.11
N ARG A 143 7.59 0.52 -22.76
CA ARG A 143 9.03 0.62 -22.44
C ARG A 143 9.29 1.14 -21.02
N VAL A 144 8.53 2.12 -20.55
CA VAL A 144 8.67 2.65 -19.19
C VAL A 144 8.27 1.60 -18.15
N LEU A 145 7.18 0.88 -18.38
CA LEU A 145 6.73 -0.20 -17.51
C LEU A 145 7.72 -1.36 -17.49
N ASP A 146 8.26 -1.75 -18.64
CA ASP A 146 9.33 -2.76 -18.73
C ASP A 146 10.57 -2.34 -17.95
N LEU A 147 10.95 -1.06 -18.02
CA LEU A 147 12.05 -0.52 -17.24
C LEU A 147 11.77 -0.60 -15.73
N TYR A 148 10.57 -0.19 -15.28
CA TYR A 148 10.19 -0.30 -13.87
C TYR A 148 10.20 -1.75 -13.38
N LEU A 149 9.63 -2.67 -14.15
CA LEU A 149 9.66 -4.10 -13.84
C LEU A 149 11.08 -4.65 -13.77
N ALA A 150 11.94 -4.28 -14.73
CA ALA A 150 13.32 -4.71 -14.75
C ALA A 150 14.10 -4.19 -13.52
N LEU A 151 13.88 -2.94 -13.12
CA LEU A 151 14.49 -2.37 -11.92
C LEU A 151 14.01 -3.08 -10.66
N LEU A 152 12.70 -3.25 -10.50
CA LEU A 152 12.10 -3.91 -9.33
C LEU A 152 12.55 -5.37 -9.20
N ARG A 153 12.74 -6.08 -10.32
CA ARG A 153 13.23 -7.47 -10.32
C ARG A 153 14.72 -7.57 -10.04
N LYS A 154 15.54 -6.63 -10.55
CA LYS A 154 17.00 -6.65 -10.37
C LYS A 154 17.45 -6.11 -9.03
N VAL A 155 16.72 -5.14 -8.48
CA VAL A 155 17.04 -4.45 -7.23
C VAL A 155 15.77 -4.42 -6.38
N PRO A 156 15.31 -5.58 -5.87
CA PRO A 156 14.10 -5.65 -5.07
C PRO A 156 14.28 -4.86 -3.78
N TYR A 157 13.27 -4.08 -3.40
CA TYR A 157 13.28 -3.28 -2.17
C TYR A 157 13.34 -4.17 -0.92
N SER A 158 12.60 -5.28 -0.94
CA SER A 158 12.49 -6.24 0.16
C SER A 158 12.10 -7.62 -0.37
N PRO A 159 12.53 -8.73 0.28
CA PRO A 159 12.07 -10.08 -0.06
C PRO A 159 10.56 -10.29 0.19
N HIS A 160 9.92 -9.41 0.96
CA HIS A 160 8.48 -9.45 1.26
C HIS A 160 7.62 -8.64 0.28
N THR A 161 8.25 -8.01 -0.73
CA THR A 161 7.55 -7.26 -1.78
C THR A 161 7.04 -8.22 -2.85
N THR A 162 5.80 -8.04 -3.29
CA THR A 162 5.22 -8.78 -4.43
C THR A 162 5.26 -7.91 -5.67
N LEU A 163 5.59 -8.51 -6.82
CA LEU A 163 5.63 -7.84 -8.12
C LEU A 163 4.57 -8.42 -9.05
N PRO A 164 4.03 -7.64 -10.00
CA PRO A 164 3.11 -8.17 -10.98
C PRO A 164 3.85 -9.04 -12.01
N GLU A 165 3.14 -10.04 -12.51
CA GLU A 165 3.62 -10.92 -13.58
C GLU A 165 3.54 -10.23 -14.96
N GLY A 166 4.23 -10.79 -15.95
CA GLY A 166 4.21 -10.29 -17.32
C GLY A 166 5.19 -9.15 -17.62
N ASP A 167 4.97 -8.51 -18.76
CA ASP A 167 5.73 -7.37 -19.27
C ASP A 167 4.86 -6.11 -19.30
N GLY A 168 5.44 -4.97 -19.70
CA GLY A 168 4.75 -3.68 -19.76
C GLY A 168 3.49 -3.73 -20.64
N ARG A 169 3.50 -4.54 -21.71
CA ARG A 169 2.33 -4.73 -22.58
C ARG A 169 1.21 -5.47 -21.84
N ALA A 170 1.53 -6.54 -21.14
CA ALA A 170 0.58 -7.28 -20.32
C ALA A 170 -0.03 -6.39 -19.23
N LEU A 171 0.77 -5.53 -18.60
CA LEU A 171 0.28 -4.58 -17.60
C LEU A 171 -0.71 -3.57 -18.19
N ILE A 172 -0.41 -3.01 -19.36
CA ILE A 172 -1.31 -2.06 -20.06
C ILE A 172 -2.65 -2.74 -20.36
N GLU A 173 -2.62 -3.94 -20.92
CA GLU A 173 -3.85 -4.67 -21.29
C GLU A 173 -4.67 -5.08 -20.05
N HIS A 174 -4.01 -5.44 -18.95
CA HIS A 174 -4.69 -5.68 -17.67
C HIS A 174 -5.45 -4.45 -17.19
N VAL A 175 -4.78 -3.29 -17.12
CA VAL A 175 -5.38 -2.05 -16.61
C VAL A 175 -6.46 -1.51 -17.56
N LYS A 176 -6.29 -1.63 -18.88
CA LYS A 176 -7.34 -1.35 -19.87
C LYS A 176 -8.55 -2.25 -19.67
N GLY A 177 -8.33 -3.55 -19.47
CA GLY A 177 -9.40 -4.51 -19.19
C GLY A 177 -10.16 -4.23 -17.89
N MET A 178 -9.59 -3.43 -16.98
CA MET A 178 -10.26 -2.95 -15.76
C MET A 178 -11.04 -1.64 -15.95
N ASP A 179 -11.06 -1.07 -17.16
CA ASP A 179 -11.61 0.24 -17.49
C ASP A 179 -10.95 1.39 -16.68
N LEU A 180 -9.65 1.24 -16.36
CA LEU A 180 -8.87 2.22 -15.58
C LEU A 180 -7.87 3.01 -16.43
N LEU A 181 -7.71 2.66 -17.71
CA LEU A 181 -6.84 3.34 -18.68
C LEU A 181 -7.59 3.55 -20.00
N SER A 182 -7.60 4.79 -20.50
CA SER A 182 -8.22 5.13 -21.77
C SER A 182 -7.20 5.16 -22.91
N GLU A 183 -7.68 5.00 -24.14
CA GLU A 183 -6.87 5.06 -25.36
C GLU A 183 -7.52 5.99 -26.38
N GLN A 184 -6.74 6.89 -26.96
CA GLN A 184 -7.10 7.65 -28.15
C GLN A 184 -6.17 7.24 -29.30
N SER A 185 -6.75 6.89 -30.45
CA SER A 185 -6.00 6.52 -31.66
C SER A 185 -6.18 7.58 -32.74
N ASP A 186 -5.09 7.98 -33.38
CA ASP A 186 -5.08 8.82 -34.58
C ASP A 186 -4.08 8.30 -35.64
N ALA A 187 -3.85 9.07 -36.70
CA ALA A 187 -2.93 8.69 -37.77
C ALA A 187 -1.45 8.63 -37.34
N LEU A 188 -1.10 9.20 -36.18
CA LEU A 188 0.26 9.29 -35.66
C LEU A 188 0.54 8.22 -34.59
N GLY A 189 -0.49 7.62 -33.99
CA GLY A 189 -0.34 6.50 -33.08
C GLY A 189 -1.46 6.36 -32.06
N LYS A 190 -1.12 5.71 -30.95
CA LYS A 190 -2.03 5.44 -29.83
C LYS A 190 -1.54 6.15 -28.58
N ILE A 191 -2.37 7.02 -28.02
CA ILE A 191 -2.08 7.73 -26.78
C ILE A 191 -2.93 7.13 -25.65
N LEU A 192 -2.27 6.75 -24.57
CA LEU A 192 -2.87 6.23 -23.34
C LEU A 192 -2.95 7.33 -22.29
N TYR A 193 -4.08 7.45 -21.59
CA TYR A 193 -4.35 8.48 -20.57
C TYR A 193 -5.39 8.04 -19.53
#